data_AF-A0A2M7BQQ6-F1
#
_entry.id   AF-A0A2M7BQQ6-F1
#
_cell.length_a   1.000
_cell.length_b   1.000
_cell.length_c   1.000
_cell.angle_alpha   90.00
_cell.angle_beta   90.00
_cell.angle_gamma   90.00
#
_symmetry.space_group_name_H-M   'P 1'
#
loop_
_entity.id
_entity.type
_entity.pdbx_description
1 polymer ?
#
loop_
_entity_poly.entity_id
_entity_poly.type
_entity_poly.pdbx_seq_one_letter_code
_entity_poly.pdbx_strand_id
1 'polypeptide(L)'
;MNPQLFSDAKKYLKNDQDLLIDDVKNVLKYLQENHINDYSFVVAPAAKAYEGYLKDFFFDLEIIDENSYHSDRFRVGKTLNPSLRYKRYSIFKKLADLHDNGEQLAEKLWSAWKQGRNEIFHYFPGNVKKLTKTEAEDRIELILQAIIDSGNFIKEYKQNFLL
;
A
#
# COMPACT_ATOMS: atom_id res chain seq x y z
N MET A 1 17.18 -5.59 -1.18
CA MET A 1 16.27 -4.43 -1.30
C MET A 1 16.94 -3.18 -1.90
N ASN A 2 16.28 -2.44 -2.81
CA ASN A 2 16.79 -1.18 -3.37
C ASN A 2 16.58 0.02 -2.42
N PRO A 3 17.66 0.66 -1.87
CA PRO A 3 17.52 1.78 -0.93
C PRO A 3 16.80 3.01 -1.51
N GLN A 4 16.86 3.20 -2.83
CA GLN A 4 16.25 4.35 -3.52
C GLN A 4 14.73 4.34 -3.43
N LEU A 5 14.10 3.16 -3.32
CA LEU A 5 12.65 3.01 -3.20
C LEU A 5 12.10 3.72 -1.97
N PHE A 6 12.84 3.74 -0.86
CA PHE A 6 12.41 4.45 0.35
C PHE A 6 12.32 5.94 0.08
N SER A 7 13.39 6.54 -0.42
CA SER A 7 13.41 7.98 -0.71
C SER A 7 12.39 8.38 -1.77
N ASP A 8 12.10 7.51 -2.74
CA ASP A 8 11.12 7.81 -3.78
C ASP A 8 9.68 7.72 -3.28
N ALA A 9 9.34 6.70 -2.48
CA ALA A 9 8.02 6.56 -1.89
C ALA A 9 7.72 7.70 -0.91
N LYS A 10 8.71 8.10 -0.09
CA LYS A 10 8.58 9.17 0.90
C LYS A 10 8.14 10.52 0.33
N LYS A 11 8.39 10.78 -0.96
CA LYS A 11 7.91 12.00 -1.66
C LYS A 11 6.38 12.15 -1.65
N TYR A 12 5.65 11.06 -1.38
CA TYR A 12 4.19 10.99 -1.44
C TYR A 12 3.55 10.73 -0.07
N LEU A 13 4.34 10.57 0.99
CA LEU A 13 3.86 10.21 2.31
C LEU A 13 3.69 11.45 3.20
N LYS A 14 2.67 11.42 4.07
CA LYS A 14 2.53 12.38 5.17
C LYS A 14 3.46 12.00 6.33
N ASN A 15 3.74 12.95 7.22
CA ASN A 15 4.72 12.80 8.31
C ASN A 15 4.59 11.48 9.09
N ASP A 16 3.40 11.11 9.55
CA ASP A 16 3.23 9.88 10.35
C ASP A 16 3.48 8.60 9.53
N GLN A 17 3.16 8.62 8.24
CA GLN A 17 3.43 7.50 7.33
C GLN A 17 4.93 7.40 7.04
N ASP A 18 5.58 8.54 6.85
CA ASP A 18 7.03 8.65 6.64
C ASP A 18 7.83 8.09 7.83
N LEU A 19 7.43 8.44 9.06
CA LEU A 19 8.03 7.91 10.29
C LEU A 19 7.94 6.37 10.37
N LEU A 20 6.79 5.79 10.00
CA LEU A 20 6.64 4.32 9.95
C LEU A 20 7.58 3.68 8.91
N ILE A 21 7.85 4.35 7.79
CA ILE A 21 8.80 3.87 6.78
C ILE A 21 10.25 3.97 7.29
N ASP A 22 10.59 4.97 8.08
CA ASP A 22 11.89 5.01 8.76
C ASP A 22 12.07 3.92 9.80
N ASP A 23 11.02 3.58 10.55
CA ASP A 23 11.05 2.44 11.47
C ASP A 23 11.37 1.14 10.72
N VAL A 24 10.79 0.92 9.54
CA VAL A 24 11.13 -0.24 8.70
C VAL A 24 12.61 -0.26 8.33
N LYS A 25 13.18 0.88 7.91
CA LYS A 25 14.62 0.98 7.59
C LYS A 25 15.49 0.64 8.81
N ASN A 26 15.13 1.17 9.97
CA ASN A 26 15.86 0.96 11.21
C ASN A 26 15.82 -0.52 11.64
N VAL A 27 14.64 -1.14 11.57
CA VAL A 27 14.46 -2.57 11.88
C VAL A 27 15.23 -3.45 10.89
N LEU A 28 15.16 -3.17 9.59
CA LEU A 28 15.91 -3.93 8.58
C LEU A 28 17.43 -3.83 8.79
N LYS A 29 17.94 -2.65 9.17
CA LYS A 29 19.35 -2.46 9.54
C LYS A 29 19.72 -3.31 10.76
N TYR A 30 18.89 -3.31 11.80
CA TYR A 30 19.12 -4.15 12.99
C TYR A 30 19.15 -5.65 12.63
N LEU A 31 18.27 -6.09 11.74
CA LEU A 31 18.17 -7.47 11.25
C LEU A 31 19.24 -7.84 10.20
N GLN A 32 20.24 -6.98 9.95
CA GLN A 32 21.45 -7.40 9.22
C GLN A 32 22.31 -8.33 10.07
N GLU A 33 22.41 -8.05 11.37
CA GLU A 33 23.23 -8.79 12.34
C GLU A 33 22.40 -9.69 13.26
N ASN A 34 21.07 -9.66 13.13
CA ASN A 34 20.14 -10.36 14.01
C ASN A 34 19.14 -11.20 13.23
N HIS A 35 18.67 -12.28 13.85
CA HIS A 35 17.70 -13.19 13.26
C HIS A 35 16.41 -13.27 14.09
N ILE A 36 15.29 -13.39 13.38
CA ILE A 36 13.95 -13.61 13.91
C ILE A 36 13.29 -14.73 13.10
N ASN A 37 12.34 -15.42 13.72
CA ASN A 37 11.69 -16.57 13.08
C ASN A 37 10.66 -16.19 12.01
N ASP A 38 10.08 -15.00 12.12
CA ASP A 38 9.03 -14.53 11.23
C ASP A 38 9.20 -13.03 10.98
N TYR A 39 9.44 -12.67 9.72
CA TYR A 39 9.67 -11.30 9.30
C TYR A 39 8.37 -10.54 8.97
N SER A 40 7.19 -11.16 9.15
CA SER A 40 5.89 -10.52 8.95
C SER A 40 5.74 -9.22 9.75
N PHE A 41 6.31 -9.15 10.96
CA PHE A 41 6.26 -7.93 11.77
C PHE A 41 7.07 -6.77 11.16
N VAL A 42 8.09 -7.06 10.34
CA VAL A 42 8.91 -6.03 9.67
C VAL A 42 8.11 -5.35 8.56
N VAL A 43 7.20 -6.09 7.92
CA VAL A 43 6.30 -5.57 6.88
C VAL A 43 5.18 -4.72 7.50
N ALA A 44 4.77 -5.00 8.74
CA ALA A 44 3.59 -4.41 9.36
C ALA A 44 3.61 -2.86 9.43
N PRO A 45 4.71 -2.16 9.79
CA PRO A 45 4.76 -0.70 9.75
C PRO A 45 4.61 -0.14 8.32
N ALA A 46 5.26 -0.75 7.32
CA ALA A 46 5.07 -0.36 5.91
C ALA A 46 3.63 -0.56 5.44
N ALA A 47 3.00 -1.68 5.81
CA ALA A 47 1.60 -1.95 5.51
C ALA A 47 0.66 -0.92 6.16
N LYS A 48 0.97 -0.47 7.39
CA LYS A 48 0.22 0.57 8.09
C LYS A 48 0.37 1.95 7.43
N ALA A 49 1.60 2.33 7.07
CA ALA A 49 1.87 3.55 6.32
C ALA A 49 1.10 3.55 5.00
N TYR A 50 1.12 2.41 4.30
CA TYR A 50 0.43 2.23 3.03
C TYR A 50 -1.09 2.31 3.14
N GLU A 51 -1.71 1.75 4.18
CA GLU A 51 -3.15 1.86 4.38
C GLU A 51 -3.58 3.31 4.64
N GLY A 52 -2.77 4.07 5.37
CA GLY A 52 -2.96 5.52 5.53
C GLY A 52 -2.79 6.28 4.21
N TYR A 53 -1.72 5.98 3.47
CA TYR A 53 -1.44 6.57 2.17
C TYR A 53 -2.58 6.32 1.17
N LEU A 54 -3.11 5.10 1.10
CA LEU A 54 -4.22 4.78 0.20
C LEU A 54 -5.47 5.62 0.51
N LYS A 55 -5.75 5.89 1.80
CA LYS A 55 -6.85 6.79 2.16
C LYS A 55 -6.62 8.21 1.65
N ASP A 56 -5.40 8.74 1.83
CA ASP A 56 -5.03 10.05 1.31
C ASP A 56 -5.16 10.09 -0.21
N PHE A 57 -4.59 9.12 -0.91
CA PHE A 57 -4.64 8.99 -2.36
C PHE A 57 -6.07 8.93 -2.91
N PHE A 58 -6.95 8.14 -2.31
CA PHE A 58 -8.35 8.07 -2.74
C PHE A 58 -9.13 9.36 -2.46
N PHE A 59 -8.78 10.06 -1.38
CA PHE A 59 -9.40 11.34 -1.03
C PHE A 59 -8.93 12.45 -1.98
N ASP A 60 -7.63 12.52 -2.29
CA ASP A 60 -7.05 13.48 -3.23
C ASP A 60 -7.57 13.34 -4.67
N LEU A 61 -8.07 12.14 -5.02
CA LEU A 61 -8.75 11.85 -6.29
C LEU A 61 -10.28 12.01 -6.21
N GLU A 62 -10.82 12.47 -5.08
CA GLU A 62 -12.27 12.62 -4.83
C GLU A 62 -13.08 11.31 -5.02
N ILE A 63 -12.41 10.16 -4.95
CA ILE A 63 -13.05 8.83 -5.06
C ILE A 63 -13.85 8.53 -3.78
N ILE A 64 -13.37 9.03 -2.65
CA ILE A 64 -14.00 8.95 -1.33
C ILE A 64 -14.23 10.36 -0.78
N ASP A 65 -15.29 10.53 0.01
CA ASP A 65 -15.61 11.79 0.67
C ASP A 65 -14.92 11.91 2.05
N GLU A 66 -15.02 13.10 2.65
CA GLU A 66 -14.45 13.40 3.98
C GLU A 66 -14.98 12.44 5.07
N ASN A 67 -16.28 12.09 4.99
CA ASN A 67 -16.88 11.10 5.88
C ASN A 67 -16.18 9.75 5.78
N SER A 68 -15.94 9.25 4.56
CA SER A 68 -15.25 7.97 4.34
C SER A 68 -13.78 8.03 4.74
N TYR A 69 -13.13 9.17 4.51
CA TYR A 69 -11.72 9.41 4.86
C TYR A 69 -11.49 9.27 6.38
N HIS A 70 -12.33 9.93 7.18
CA HIS A 70 -12.26 9.88 8.64
C HIS A 70 -12.92 8.66 9.29
N SER A 71 -13.68 7.86 8.53
CA SER A 71 -14.40 6.71 9.08
C SER A 71 -13.47 5.55 9.48
N ASP A 72 -13.74 4.99 10.65
CA ASP A 72 -13.22 3.71 11.14
C ASP A 72 -13.90 2.49 10.46
N ARG A 73 -15.06 2.70 9.83
CA ARG A 73 -15.80 1.68 9.09
C ARG A 73 -15.33 1.53 7.66
N PHE A 74 -14.60 2.51 7.12
CA PHE A 74 -14.05 2.42 5.77
C PHE A 74 -12.94 1.37 5.72
N ARG A 75 -13.10 0.37 4.85
CA ARG A 75 -12.19 -0.78 4.72
C ARG A 75 -11.52 -0.76 3.35
N VAL A 76 -10.31 -0.20 3.28
CA VAL A 76 -9.50 -0.08 2.05
C VAL A 76 -9.48 -1.39 1.26
N GLY A 77 -9.14 -2.50 1.92
CA GLY A 77 -9.08 -3.79 1.23
C GLY A 77 -10.40 -4.26 0.65
N LYS A 78 -11.53 -3.99 1.32
CA LYS A 78 -12.85 -4.39 0.79
C LYS A 78 -13.22 -3.56 -0.45
N THR A 79 -12.96 -2.26 -0.41
CA THR A 79 -13.32 -1.34 -1.51
C THR A 79 -12.40 -1.50 -2.72
N LEU A 80 -11.15 -1.90 -2.50
CA LEU A 80 -10.13 -2.08 -3.54
C LEU A 80 -10.10 -3.51 -4.12
N ASN A 81 -10.88 -4.44 -3.59
CA ASN A 81 -10.88 -5.83 -4.07
C ASN A 81 -11.50 -5.94 -5.48
N PRO A 82 -10.78 -6.46 -6.50
CA PRO A 82 -11.27 -6.62 -7.87
C PRO A 82 -12.49 -7.53 -7.97
N SER A 83 -12.62 -8.53 -7.08
CA SER A 83 -13.80 -9.41 -7.03
C SER A 83 -15.08 -8.66 -6.65
N LEU A 84 -14.97 -7.46 -6.08
CA LEU A 84 -16.09 -6.59 -5.71
C LEU A 84 -16.26 -5.42 -6.70
N ARG A 85 -15.63 -5.45 -7.88
CA ARG A 85 -15.65 -4.34 -8.85
C ARG A 85 -17.04 -3.83 -9.25
N TYR A 86 -18.05 -4.71 -9.26
CA TYR A 86 -19.41 -4.34 -9.64
C TYR A 86 -20.26 -3.77 -8.48
N LYS A 87 -19.68 -3.59 -7.29
CA LYS A 87 -20.36 -2.94 -6.18
C LYS A 87 -20.21 -1.42 -6.31
N ARG A 88 -21.28 -0.68 -5.99
CA ARG A 88 -21.32 0.81 -6.05
C ARG A 88 -20.16 1.50 -5.31
N TYR A 89 -19.68 0.89 -4.24
CA TYR A 89 -18.60 1.43 -3.41
C TYR A 89 -17.20 0.98 -3.87
N SER A 90 -17.07 0.29 -5.00
CA SER A 90 -15.79 -0.22 -5.47
C SER A 90 -14.86 0.91 -5.89
N ILE A 91 -13.78 1.09 -5.14
CA ILE A 91 -12.68 1.97 -5.50
C ILE A 91 -11.90 1.39 -6.67
N PHE A 92 -11.78 0.06 -6.72
CA PHE A 92 -11.16 -0.61 -7.87
C PHE A 92 -11.81 -0.16 -9.19
N LYS A 93 -13.16 -0.23 -9.28
CA LYS A 93 -13.86 0.17 -10.50
C LYS A 93 -13.76 1.67 -10.75
N LYS A 94 -13.89 2.50 -9.71
CA LYS A 94 -13.73 3.95 -9.85
C LYS A 94 -12.35 4.31 -10.40
N LEU A 95 -11.27 3.72 -9.89
CA LEU A 95 -9.93 3.90 -10.43
C LEU A 95 -9.82 3.42 -11.88
N ALA A 96 -10.34 2.24 -12.19
CA ALA A 96 -10.36 1.70 -13.55
C ALA A 96 -11.04 2.63 -14.56
N ASP A 97 -12.04 3.39 -14.10
CA ASP A 97 -12.80 4.30 -14.95
C ASP A 97 -12.20 5.71 -15.04
N LEU A 98 -11.22 6.05 -14.19
CA LEU A 98 -10.64 7.40 -14.15
C LEU A 98 -9.68 7.69 -15.30
N HIS A 99 -8.96 6.67 -15.80
CA HIS A 99 -7.92 6.83 -16.82
C HIS A 99 -7.61 5.47 -17.47
N ASP A 100 -7.02 5.46 -18.67
CA ASP A 100 -6.67 4.23 -19.41
C ASP A 100 -5.75 3.30 -18.60
N ASN A 101 -4.85 3.87 -17.78
CA ASN A 101 -3.94 3.12 -16.90
C ASN A 101 -4.55 2.82 -15.51
N GLY A 102 -5.80 3.21 -15.27
CA GLY A 102 -6.45 3.15 -13.97
C GLY A 102 -6.69 1.72 -13.48
N GLU A 103 -7.06 0.80 -14.38
CA GLU A 103 -7.29 -0.61 -14.01
C GLU A 103 -5.98 -1.29 -13.60
N GLN A 104 -4.90 -1.05 -14.37
CA GLN A 104 -3.57 -1.55 -14.04
C GLN A 104 -3.10 -1.01 -12.68
N LEU A 105 -3.33 0.28 -12.41
CA LEU A 105 -3.01 0.86 -11.11
C LEU A 105 -3.83 0.20 -10.00
N ALA A 106 -5.14 0.05 -10.17
CA ALA A 106 -6.00 -0.57 -9.17
C ALA A 106 -5.56 -1.99 -8.81
N GLU A 107 -5.15 -2.80 -9.78
CA GLU A 107 -4.60 -4.14 -9.55
C GLU A 107 -3.28 -4.12 -8.77
N LYS A 108 -2.37 -3.20 -9.11
CA LYS A 108 -1.12 -3.01 -8.35
C LYS A 108 -1.39 -2.63 -6.90
N LEU A 109 -2.29 -1.67 -6.69
CA LEU A 109 -2.61 -1.17 -5.35
C LEU A 109 -3.26 -2.27 -4.50
N TRP A 110 -4.20 -3.02 -5.09
CA TRP A 110 -4.83 -4.18 -4.45
C TRP A 110 -3.82 -5.26 -4.10
N SER A 111 -2.95 -5.62 -5.05
CA SER A 111 -1.95 -6.67 -4.88
C SER A 111 -0.98 -6.34 -3.75
N ALA A 112 -0.52 -5.09 -3.67
CA ALA A 112 0.31 -4.61 -2.57
C ALA A 112 -0.42 -4.67 -1.22
N TRP A 113 -1.69 -4.25 -1.16
CA TRP A 113 -2.48 -4.33 0.08
C TRP A 113 -2.71 -5.79 0.51
N LYS A 114 -3.06 -6.67 -0.43
CA LYS A 114 -3.34 -8.07 -0.15
C LYS A 114 -2.09 -8.79 0.37
N GLN A 115 -0.96 -8.67 -0.33
CA GLN A 115 0.26 -9.39 0.02
C GLN A 115 1.02 -8.75 1.19
N GLY A 116 1.02 -7.42 1.26
CA GLY A 116 1.74 -6.68 2.29
C GLY A 116 0.98 -6.51 3.59
N ARG A 117 -0.35 -6.41 3.55
CA ARG A 117 -1.18 -6.20 4.76
C ARG A 117 -2.03 -7.42 5.10
N ASN A 118 -2.74 -8.02 4.14
CA ASN A 118 -3.73 -9.04 4.49
C ASN A 118 -3.09 -10.41 4.80
N GLU A 119 -2.19 -10.88 3.94
CA GLU A 119 -1.61 -12.22 4.06
C GLU A 119 -0.64 -12.37 5.23
N ILE A 120 0.03 -11.29 5.65
CA ILE A 120 1.01 -11.31 6.74
C ILE A 120 0.40 -11.59 8.13
N PHE A 121 -0.93 -11.45 8.28
CA PHE A 121 -1.64 -11.74 9.53
C PHE A 121 -2.41 -13.07 9.49
N HIS A 122 -2.39 -13.78 8.37
CA HIS A 122 -3.15 -15.03 8.24
C HIS A 122 -2.46 -16.17 8.99
N TYR A 123 -3.10 -16.63 10.06
CA TYR A 123 -2.72 -17.83 10.80
C TYR A 123 -3.55 -19.03 10.34
N PHE A 124 -2.90 -20.14 9.96
CA PHE A 124 -3.57 -21.42 9.73
C PHE A 124 -3.08 -22.46 10.74
N PRO A 125 -3.96 -23.33 11.26
CA PRO A 125 -3.52 -24.45 12.11
C PRO A 125 -2.43 -25.27 11.41
N GLY A 126 -1.27 -25.41 12.06
CA GLY A 126 -0.11 -26.11 11.50
C GLY A 126 0.70 -25.35 10.44
N ASN A 127 0.27 -24.16 10.03
CA ASN A 127 1.02 -23.30 9.12
C ASN A 127 0.77 -21.81 9.43
N VAL A 128 1.69 -21.25 10.21
CA VAL A 128 1.65 -19.82 10.58
C VAL A 128 2.08 -18.89 9.43
N LYS A 129 2.42 -19.43 8.25
CA LYS A 129 2.87 -18.67 7.06
C LYS A 129 3.92 -17.60 7.38
N LYS A 130 4.96 -18.00 8.13
CA LYS A 130 6.08 -17.11 8.45
C LYS A 130 6.70 -16.59 7.17
N LEU A 131 7.10 -15.33 7.18
CA LEU A 131 7.94 -14.79 6.12
C LEU A 131 9.40 -14.95 6.48
N THR A 132 10.19 -15.33 5.49
CA THR A 132 11.64 -15.15 5.48
C THR A 132 12.00 -13.68 5.33
N LYS A 133 13.28 -13.33 5.59
CA LYS A 133 13.79 -11.97 5.38
C LYS A 133 13.56 -11.48 3.95
N THR A 134 13.90 -12.30 2.96
CA THR A 134 13.75 -11.95 1.54
C THR A 134 12.28 -11.73 1.18
N GLU A 135 11.37 -12.62 1.61
CA GLU A 135 9.94 -12.44 1.33
C GLU A 135 9.40 -11.15 1.98
N ALA A 136 9.85 -10.80 3.18
CA ALA A 136 9.47 -9.53 3.82
C ALA A 136 10.02 -8.32 3.05
N GLU A 137 11.27 -8.36 2.60
CA GLU A 137 11.84 -7.32 1.71
C GLU A 137 11.01 -7.18 0.42
N ASP A 138 10.63 -8.29 -0.22
CA ASP A 138 9.80 -8.28 -1.42
C ASP A 138 8.41 -7.65 -1.17
N ARG A 139 7.80 -7.92 0.01
CA ARG A 139 6.52 -7.28 0.40
C ARG A 139 6.69 -5.78 0.60
N ILE A 140 7.79 -5.35 1.21
CA ILE A 140 8.09 -3.94 1.44
C ILE A 140 8.32 -3.23 0.11
N GLU A 141 9.11 -3.81 -0.81
CA GLU A 141 9.31 -3.24 -2.14
C GLU A 141 8.01 -3.11 -2.92
N LEU A 142 7.14 -4.13 -2.87
CA LEU A 142 5.83 -4.08 -3.51
C LEU A 142 4.97 -2.92 -2.98
N ILE A 143 4.99 -2.68 -1.66
CA ILE A 143 4.29 -1.55 -1.04
C ILE A 143 4.88 -0.21 -1.50
N LEU A 144 6.21 -0.06 -1.44
CA LEU A 144 6.88 1.19 -1.80
C LEU A 144 6.66 1.51 -3.29
N GLN A 145 6.74 0.52 -4.16
CA GLN A 145 6.48 0.70 -5.58
C GLN A 145 5.03 1.10 -5.86
N ALA A 146 4.06 0.52 -5.14
CA ALA A 146 2.66 0.89 -5.27
C ALA A 146 2.40 2.36 -4.90
N ILE A 147 3.07 2.88 -3.87
CA ILE A 147 3.05 4.30 -3.48
C ILE A 147 3.65 5.19 -4.59
N ILE A 148 4.80 4.79 -5.13
CA ILE A 148 5.48 5.54 -6.19
C ILE A 148 4.62 5.60 -7.46
N ASP A 149 4.08 4.47 -7.89
CA ASP A 149 3.26 4.35 -9.10
C ASP A 149 1.98 5.19 -9.01
N SER A 150 1.30 5.18 -7.86
CA SER A 150 0.10 5.99 -7.64
C SER A 150 0.41 7.49 -7.51
N GLY A 151 1.53 7.85 -6.88
CA GLY A 151 2.02 9.22 -6.84
C GLY A 151 2.35 9.78 -8.23
N ASN A 152 2.95 8.96 -9.09
CA ASN A 152 3.20 9.33 -10.49
C ASN A 152 1.90 9.44 -11.28
N PHE A 153 0.96 8.51 -11.08
CA PHE A 153 -0.35 8.54 -11.71
C PHE A 153 -1.09 9.85 -11.44
N ILE A 154 -1.07 10.39 -10.22
CA ILE A 154 -1.69 11.69 -9.92
C ILE A 154 -1.06 12.82 -10.74
N LYS A 155 0.27 12.82 -10.89
CA LYS A 155 0.97 13.86 -11.66
C LYS A 155 0.56 13.82 -13.12
N GLU A 156 0.54 12.63 -13.72
CA GLU A 156 0.11 12.42 -15.10
C GLU A 156 -1.37 12.77 -15.28
N TYR A 157 -2.24 12.28 -14.39
CA TYR A 157 -3.67 12.56 -14.39
C TYR A 157 -3.92 14.07 -14.35
N LYS A 158 -3.34 14.81 -13.39
CA LYS A 158 -3.52 16.27 -13.28
C LYS A 158 -3.00 17.05 -14.49
N GLN A 159 -1.93 16.59 -15.15
CA GLN A 159 -1.43 17.22 -16.36
C GLN A 159 -2.44 17.13 -17.53
N ASN A 160 -3.20 16.04 -17.61
CA ASN A 160 -4.19 15.83 -18.67
C ASN A 160 -5.46 16.70 -18.52
N PHE A 161 -5.72 17.30 -17.35
CA PHE A 161 -6.84 18.25 -17.12
C PHE A 161 -6.42 19.72 -17.08
N LEU A 162 -5.12 20.00 -17.22
CA LEU A 162 -4.55 21.36 -17.29
C LEU A 162 -4.23 21.79 -18.74
N LEU A 163 -4.64 20.98 -19.73
CA LEU A 163 -4.61 21.25 -21.17
C LEU A 163 -6.06 21.37 -21.68
#